data_AF-A0A9Q1J7K7-F1
#
_entry.id   AF-A0A9Q1J7K7-F1
#
_cell.length_a   1.000
_cell.length_b   1.000
_cell.length_c   1.000
_cell.angle_alpha   90.00
_cell.angle_beta   90.00
_cell.angle_gamma   90.00
#
_symmetry.space_group_name_H-M   'P 1'
#
loop_
_entity.id
_entity.type
_entity.pdbx_description
1 polymer ?
#
loop_
_entity_poly.entity_id
_entity_poly.type
_entity_poly.pdbx_seq_one_letter_code
_entity_poly.pdbx_strand_id
1 'polypeptide(L)'
;MSKVSRDTLYEAVREVQAGSLSKPRKFVESVELQISLKNYDPQKDKRFSGTVRLKTTPRPKFSVCVLGDQQHCDEAKAAELPHMDIEALKKLNKNKKMVKKLAKKYDAFLASESLIKQIPRILGPGLNKAGKFPSLLTHNENLNTKVDEVKSTIKFQMKKVLCLAVAVGHVKMTEEELVYNIHLAVNFLVSLLKKNWQNVRALYIKSTMGKPQRLY
;
A
#
# COMPACT_ATOMS: atom_id res chain seq x y z
N MET A 1 -17.05 -12.54 13.35
CA MET A 1 -16.59 -11.80 14.54
C MET A 1 -15.07 -11.77 14.56
N SER A 2 -14.47 -10.59 14.75
CA SER A 2 -13.02 -10.46 14.93
C SER A 2 -12.63 -11.13 16.24
N LYS A 3 -11.58 -11.97 16.23
CA LYS A 3 -11.03 -12.58 17.46
C LYS A 3 -10.16 -11.63 18.26
N VAL A 4 -9.84 -10.46 17.71
CA VAL A 4 -9.04 -9.44 18.37
C VAL A 4 -9.99 -8.53 19.15
N SER A 5 -9.78 -8.44 20.46
CA SER A 5 -10.56 -7.54 21.33
C SER A 5 -10.31 -6.09 20.94
N ARG A 6 -11.33 -5.24 21.07
CA ARG A 6 -11.17 -3.79 20.92
C ARG A 6 -10.24 -3.23 21.98
N ASP A 7 -10.34 -3.71 23.21
CA ASP A 7 -9.56 -3.17 24.34
C ASP A 7 -8.07 -3.44 24.13
N THR A 8 -7.70 -4.64 23.69
CA THR A 8 -6.31 -4.98 23.38
C THR A 8 -5.75 -4.20 22.19
N LEU A 9 -6.61 -3.81 21.23
CA LEU A 9 -6.21 -2.92 20.13
C LEU A 9 -5.90 -1.51 20.63
N TYR A 10 -6.77 -0.94 21.47
CA TYR A 10 -6.54 0.39 22.03
C TYR A 10 -5.27 0.43 22.89
N GLU A 11 -5.09 -0.56 23.76
CA GLU A 11 -3.90 -0.66 24.61
C GLU A 11 -2.61 -0.79 23.77
N ALA A 12 -2.59 -1.69 22.80
CA ALA A 12 -1.43 -1.89 21.93
C ALA A 12 -1.10 -0.63 21.09
N VAL A 13 -2.12 0.08 20.60
CA VAL A 13 -1.93 1.32 19.85
C VAL A 13 -1.36 2.42 20.74
N ARG A 14 -1.89 2.57 21.96
CA ARG A 14 -1.42 3.54 22.94
C ARG A 14 0.02 3.28 23.34
N GLU A 15 0.41 2.02 23.56
CA GLU A 15 1.79 1.65 23.83
C GLU A 15 2.74 1.95 22.66
N VAL A 16 2.31 1.71 21.42
CA VAL A 16 3.10 2.01 20.22
C VAL A 16 3.30 3.52 20.07
N GLN A 17 2.26 4.32 20.29
CA GLN A 17 2.36 5.78 20.27
C GLN A 17 3.24 6.30 21.42
N ALA A 18 3.02 5.84 22.65
CA ALA A 18 3.82 6.21 23.81
C ALA A 18 5.31 5.86 23.63
N GLY A 19 5.60 4.67 23.07
CA GLY A 19 6.95 4.25 22.73
C GLY A 19 7.62 5.16 21.71
N SER A 20 6.87 5.67 20.73
CA SER A 20 7.38 6.63 19.75
C SER A 20 7.61 8.02 20.36
N LEU A 21 6.72 8.49 21.24
CA LEU A 21 6.91 9.73 22.01
C LEU A 21 8.12 9.66 22.95
N SER A 22 8.37 8.51 23.57
CA SER A 22 9.50 8.34 24.51
C SER A 22 10.88 8.52 23.86
N LYS A 23 10.99 8.22 22.57
CA LYS A 23 12.22 8.35 21.78
C LYS A 23 11.90 9.07 20.47
N PRO A 24 11.68 10.39 20.51
CA PRO A 24 11.24 11.14 19.35
C PRO A 24 12.27 11.04 18.23
N ARG A 25 11.78 10.79 17.01
CA ARG A 25 12.60 10.67 15.82
C ARG A 25 12.43 11.91 14.94
N LYS A 26 13.45 12.24 14.15
CA LYS A 26 13.43 13.37 13.19
C LYS A 26 12.52 13.13 11.97
N PHE A 27 11.72 12.07 11.96
CA PHE A 27 10.78 11.74 10.90
C PHE A 27 9.51 11.13 11.47
N VAL A 28 8.41 11.20 10.72
CA VAL A 28 7.13 10.61 11.11
C VAL A 28 7.20 9.09 10.90
N GLU A 29 7.11 8.33 11.98
CA GLU A 29 7.13 6.87 11.91
C GLU A 29 5.82 6.31 11.34
N SER A 30 5.93 5.27 10.52
CA SER A 30 4.79 4.49 10.05
C SER A 30 4.51 3.35 11.02
N VAL A 31 3.23 3.09 11.28
CA VAL A 31 2.75 1.95 12.04
C VAL A 31 2.46 0.81 11.07
N GLU A 32 3.09 -0.33 11.33
CA GLU A 32 3.02 -1.54 10.53
C GLU A 32 2.28 -2.65 11.28
N LEU A 33 1.37 -3.31 10.57
CA LEU A 33 0.76 -4.57 10.95
C LEU A 33 1.59 -5.71 10.34
N GLN A 34 2.14 -6.56 11.18
CA GLN A 34 2.82 -7.78 10.81
C GLN A 34 1.94 -8.99 11.11
N ILE A 35 1.84 -9.89 10.15
CA ILE A 35 1.04 -11.10 10.26
C ILE A 35 1.94 -12.30 10.04
N SER A 36 1.83 -13.29 10.93
CA SER A 36 2.38 -14.62 10.74
C SER A 36 1.27 -15.60 10.38
N LEU A 37 1.36 -16.21 9.21
CA LEU A 37 0.48 -17.29 8.78
C LEU A 37 1.03 -18.64 9.27
N LYS A 38 0.13 -19.57 9.63
CA LYS A 38 0.42 -20.98 9.93
C LYS A 38 -0.33 -21.89 8.96
N ASN A 39 0.19 -23.11 8.82
CA ASN A 39 -0.46 -24.19 8.05
C ASN A 39 -0.84 -23.77 6.63
N TYR A 40 0.02 -22.96 6.01
CA TYR A 40 -0.16 -22.48 4.66
C TYR A 40 1.07 -22.87 3.85
N ASP A 41 0.87 -23.59 2.75
CA ASP A 41 1.93 -24.03 1.86
C ASP A 41 1.94 -23.12 0.62
N PRO A 42 2.97 -22.26 0.43
CA PRO A 42 3.05 -21.33 -0.71
C PRO A 42 3.09 -21.99 -2.10
N GLN A 43 3.29 -23.31 -2.17
CA GLN A 43 3.32 -24.09 -3.41
C GLN A 43 1.96 -24.75 -3.71
N LYS A 44 1.27 -25.26 -2.69
CA LYS A 44 -0.02 -25.96 -2.85
C LYS A 44 -1.22 -25.04 -2.70
N ASP A 45 -1.13 -24.04 -1.84
CA ASP A 45 -2.22 -23.12 -1.57
C ASP A 45 -2.26 -21.93 -2.54
N LYS A 46 -3.48 -21.46 -2.79
CA LYS A 46 -3.77 -20.42 -3.78
C LYS A 46 -3.28 -19.07 -3.28
N ARG A 47 -2.18 -18.56 -3.85
CA ARG A 47 -1.66 -17.22 -3.51
C ARG A 47 -2.76 -16.16 -3.64
N PHE A 48 -3.00 -15.42 -2.57
CA PHE A 48 -3.95 -14.32 -2.58
C PHE A 48 -3.24 -12.98 -2.81
N SER A 49 -3.92 -12.11 -3.54
CA SER A 49 -3.60 -10.70 -3.67
C SER A 49 -4.90 -9.95 -3.51
N GLY A 50 -5.01 -9.13 -2.47
CA GLY A 50 -6.18 -8.31 -2.20
C GLY A 50 -5.77 -6.88 -1.91
N THR A 51 -6.61 -5.93 -2.29
CA THR A 51 -6.44 -4.50 -2.00
C THR A 51 -7.58 -4.04 -1.12
N VAL A 52 -7.26 -3.32 -0.05
CA VAL A 52 -8.25 -2.68 0.83
C VAL A 52 -8.01 -1.19 0.84
N ARG A 53 -9.08 -0.42 0.71
CA ARG A 53 -9.04 1.04 0.92
C ARG A 53 -9.19 1.30 2.42
N LEU A 54 -8.19 1.93 3.02
CA LEU A 54 -8.31 2.47 4.37
C LEU A 54 -9.04 3.82 4.36
N LYS A 55 -9.61 4.19 5.50
CA LYS A 55 -10.30 5.48 5.67
C LYS A 55 -9.31 6.63 5.78
N THR A 56 -8.19 6.41 6.48
CA THR A 56 -7.13 7.42 6.64
C THR A 56 -5.86 6.98 5.93
N THR A 57 -5.17 7.93 5.29
CA THR A 57 -3.96 7.66 4.49
C THR A 57 -2.78 7.20 5.36
N PRO A 58 -2.31 5.95 5.22
CA PRO A 58 -1.29 5.40 6.11
C PRO A 58 0.11 5.98 5.89
N ARG A 59 0.43 6.39 4.66
CA ARG A 59 1.77 6.90 4.28
C ARG A 59 1.67 8.30 3.67
N PRO A 60 1.96 9.37 4.43
CA PRO A 60 1.84 10.74 3.92
C PRO A 60 2.84 11.08 2.80
N LYS A 61 4.00 10.38 2.74
CA LYS A 61 5.02 10.56 1.68
C LYS A 61 4.80 9.68 0.44
N PHE A 62 3.66 9.00 0.34
CA PHE A 62 3.40 8.08 -0.77
C PHE A 62 3.28 8.86 -2.08
N SER A 63 4.20 8.57 -3.01
CA SER A 63 4.29 9.31 -4.27
C SER A 63 3.58 8.56 -5.40
N VAL A 64 2.62 9.23 -6.04
CA VAL A 64 1.86 8.72 -7.17
C VAL A 64 2.29 9.48 -8.42
N CYS A 65 2.62 8.75 -9.48
CA CYS A 65 2.97 9.33 -10.78
C CYS A 65 1.86 9.06 -11.78
N VAL A 66 1.42 10.10 -12.49
CA VAL A 66 0.39 10.03 -13.52
C VAL A 66 1.05 9.81 -14.89
N LEU A 67 0.53 8.84 -15.64
CA LEU A 67 0.95 8.49 -16.99
C LEU A 67 -0.26 8.75 -17.89
N GLY A 68 -0.28 9.91 -18.53
CA GLY A 68 -1.50 10.45 -19.11
C GLY A 68 -1.31 11.01 -20.50
N ASP A 69 -2.46 11.24 -21.15
CA ASP A 69 -2.55 12.16 -22.27
C ASP A 69 -2.47 13.61 -21.77
N GLN A 70 -2.43 14.56 -22.70
CA GLN A 70 -2.20 15.98 -22.39
C GLN A 70 -3.19 16.54 -21.35
N GLN A 71 -4.47 16.20 -21.45
CA GLN A 71 -5.50 16.61 -20.48
C GLN A 71 -5.17 16.15 -19.04
N HIS A 72 -4.82 14.87 -18.87
CA HIS A 72 -4.45 14.33 -17.56
C HIS A 72 -3.12 14.91 -17.05
N CYS A 73 -2.23 15.30 -17.95
CA CYS A 73 -0.98 15.96 -17.58
C CYS A 73 -1.20 17.41 -17.14
N ASP A 74 -2.14 18.13 -17.75
CA ASP A 74 -2.55 19.47 -17.32
C ASP A 74 -3.22 19.41 -15.94
N GLU A 75 -4.13 18.45 -15.72
CA GLU A 75 -4.74 18.21 -14.41
C GLU A 75 -3.71 17.81 -13.34
N ALA A 76 -2.76 16.93 -13.70
CA ALA A 76 -1.68 16.54 -12.79
C ALA A 76 -0.75 17.71 -12.48
N LYS A 77 -0.50 18.59 -13.45
CA LYS A 77 0.31 19.79 -13.26
C LYS A 77 -0.40 20.80 -12.37
N ALA A 78 -1.72 20.95 -12.50
CA ALA A 78 -2.54 21.76 -11.60
C ALA A 78 -2.55 21.21 -10.17
N ALA A 79 -2.50 19.88 -10.02
CA ALA A 79 -2.41 19.19 -8.73
C ALA A 79 -0.97 19.05 -8.18
N GLU A 80 0.04 19.63 -8.85
CA GLU A 80 1.48 19.50 -8.54
C GLU A 80 1.97 18.04 -8.45
N LEU A 81 1.31 17.13 -9.16
CA LEU A 81 1.64 15.71 -9.19
C LEU A 81 2.70 15.41 -10.28
N PRO A 82 3.63 14.48 -10.01
CA PRO A 82 4.54 14.00 -11.03
C PRO A 82 3.78 13.37 -12.20
N HIS A 83 3.94 13.93 -13.39
CA HIS A 83 3.32 13.43 -14.63
C HIS A 83 4.38 13.02 -15.66
N MET A 84 4.00 12.13 -16.56
CA MET A 84 4.80 11.80 -17.75
C MET A 84 3.92 11.62 -18.97
N ASP A 85 4.30 12.31 -20.04
CA ASP A 85 3.68 12.19 -21.34
C ASP A 85 4.12 10.96 -22.11
N ILE A 86 3.37 10.66 -23.18
CA ILE A 86 3.64 9.59 -24.15
C ILE A 86 5.05 9.69 -24.74
N GLU A 87 5.55 10.89 -25.01
CA GLU A 87 6.90 11.09 -25.55
C GLU A 87 7.99 10.73 -24.53
N ALA A 88 7.80 11.09 -23.27
CA ALA A 88 8.70 10.73 -22.19
C ALA A 88 8.68 9.20 -21.95
N LEU A 89 7.51 8.57 -22.08
CA LEU A 89 7.36 7.12 -22.04
C LEU A 89 8.05 6.43 -23.23
N LYS A 90 7.99 7.00 -24.43
CA LYS A 90 8.72 6.49 -25.61
C LYS A 90 10.23 6.60 -25.45
N LYS A 91 10.75 7.64 -24.80
CA LYS A 91 12.20 7.75 -24.45
C LYS A 91 12.64 6.67 -23.44
N LEU A 92 11.72 6.17 -22.63
CA LEU A 92 11.96 5.06 -21.70
C LEU A 92 11.81 3.67 -22.34
N ASN A 93 11.41 3.61 -23.60
CA ASN A 93 11.16 2.37 -24.32
C ASN A 93 12.44 1.52 -24.41
N LYS A 94 12.33 0.23 -24.08
CA LYS A 94 13.42 -0.76 -24.07
C LYS A 94 14.58 -0.50 -23.09
N ASN A 95 14.62 0.63 -22.38
CA ASN A 95 15.74 0.96 -21.51
C ASN A 95 15.51 0.48 -20.06
N LYS A 96 15.85 -0.79 -19.80
CA LYS A 96 15.59 -1.49 -18.52
C LYS A 96 16.13 -0.77 -17.27
N LYS A 97 17.23 -0.02 -17.38
CA LYS A 97 17.85 0.69 -16.25
C LYS A 97 16.98 1.89 -15.83
N MET A 98 16.52 2.68 -16.79
CA MET A 98 15.71 3.88 -16.54
C MET A 98 14.33 3.51 -15.99
N VAL A 99 13.70 2.47 -16.53
CA VAL A 99 12.42 1.94 -16.01
C VAL A 99 12.56 1.46 -14.56
N LYS A 100 13.66 0.78 -14.21
CA LYS A 100 13.93 0.38 -12.82
C LYS A 100 14.15 1.59 -11.89
N LYS A 101 14.80 2.66 -12.37
CA LYS A 101 15.00 3.89 -11.59
C LYS A 101 13.67 4.59 -11.32
N LEU A 102 12.80 4.66 -12.33
CA LEU A 102 11.47 5.21 -12.22
C LEU A 102 10.57 4.41 -11.26
N ALA A 103 10.59 3.08 -11.37
CA ALA A 103 9.85 2.18 -10.48
C ALA A 103 10.30 2.26 -9.01
N LYS A 104 11.54 2.70 -8.75
CA LYS A 104 12.04 2.96 -7.39
C LYS A 104 11.68 4.35 -6.88
N LYS A 105 11.54 5.34 -7.77
CA LYS A 105 11.23 6.73 -7.41
C LYS A 105 9.80 6.91 -6.94
N TYR A 106 8.84 6.26 -7.63
CA TYR A 106 7.41 6.39 -7.32
C TYR A 106 6.83 5.10 -6.76
N ASP A 107 5.87 5.22 -5.85
CA ASP A 107 5.26 4.07 -5.16
C ASP A 107 4.08 3.47 -5.93
N ALA A 108 3.28 4.32 -6.59
CA ALA A 108 2.20 3.91 -7.47
C ALA A 108 2.15 4.72 -8.76
N PHE A 109 1.49 4.15 -9.76
CA PHE A 109 1.27 4.79 -11.05
C PHE A 109 -0.23 4.82 -11.37
N LEU A 110 -0.69 5.92 -11.94
CA LEU A 110 -2.00 6.03 -12.55
C LEU A 110 -1.82 6.15 -14.06
N ALA A 111 -2.67 5.49 -14.84
CA ALA A 111 -2.58 5.54 -16.29
C ALA A 111 -3.94 5.83 -16.92
N SER A 112 -3.95 6.74 -17.90
CA SER A 112 -5.12 6.96 -18.75
C SER A 112 -5.50 5.67 -19.50
N GLU A 113 -6.80 5.49 -19.75
CA GLU A 113 -7.35 4.33 -20.45
C GLU A 113 -6.74 4.12 -21.85
N SER A 114 -6.42 5.22 -22.54
CA SER A 114 -5.73 5.22 -23.84
C SER A 114 -4.34 4.56 -23.78
N LEU A 115 -3.64 4.72 -22.65
CA LEU A 115 -2.24 4.33 -22.47
C LEU A 115 -2.07 2.99 -21.78
N ILE A 116 -3.05 2.53 -20.99
CA ILE A 116 -2.92 1.31 -20.20
C ILE A 116 -2.62 0.07 -21.05
N LYS A 117 -3.15 0.01 -22.28
CA LYS A 117 -2.91 -1.08 -23.25
C LYS A 117 -1.50 -1.06 -23.83
N GLN A 118 -0.88 0.12 -23.92
CA GLN A 118 0.44 0.31 -24.51
C GLN A 118 1.58 0.14 -23.49
N ILE A 119 1.29 0.33 -22.19
CA ILE A 119 2.27 0.28 -21.09
C ILE A 119 3.10 -1.01 -21.06
N PRO A 120 2.53 -2.23 -21.20
CA PRO A 120 3.33 -3.46 -21.22
C PRO A 120 4.33 -3.51 -22.40
N ARG A 121 3.97 -2.92 -23.54
CA ARG A 121 4.81 -2.90 -24.75
C ARG A 121 5.94 -1.88 -24.65
N ILE A 122 5.66 -0.70 -24.07
CA ILE A 122 6.61 0.43 -23.99
C ILE A 122 7.57 0.24 -22.81
N LEU A 123 7.04 0.00 -21.61
CA LEU A 123 7.84 -0.09 -20.38
C LEU A 123 8.36 -1.51 -20.11
N GLY A 124 7.88 -2.49 -20.90
CA GLY A 124 8.24 -3.89 -20.75
C GLY A 124 7.80 -4.46 -19.39
N PRO A 125 8.34 -5.62 -18.98
CA PRO A 125 7.97 -6.26 -17.72
C PRO A 125 8.52 -5.53 -16.48
N GLY A 126 9.20 -4.39 -16.63
CA GLY A 126 9.90 -3.70 -15.54
C GLY A 126 8.98 -3.27 -14.39
N LEU A 127 7.86 -2.61 -14.72
CA LEU A 127 6.86 -2.18 -13.73
C LEU A 127 6.07 -3.34 -13.15
N ASN A 128 5.69 -4.32 -13.98
CA ASN A 128 4.94 -5.48 -13.52
C ASN A 128 5.78 -6.36 -12.57
N LYS A 129 7.07 -6.56 -12.88
CA LYS A 129 8.00 -7.28 -11.99
C LYS A 129 8.22 -6.55 -10.66
N ALA A 130 8.12 -5.22 -10.65
CA ALA A 130 8.15 -4.42 -9.42
C ALA A 130 6.81 -4.48 -8.64
N GLY A 131 5.74 -5.05 -9.22
CA GLY A 131 4.42 -5.12 -8.62
C GLY A 131 3.65 -3.79 -8.60
N LYS A 132 4.14 -2.80 -9.36
CA LYS A 132 3.61 -1.43 -9.46
C LYS A 132 2.95 -1.21 -10.82
N PHE A 133 2.03 -2.11 -11.18
CA PHE A 133 1.28 -1.93 -12.41
C PHE A 133 0.32 -0.74 -12.23
N PRO A 134 0.22 0.17 -13.23
CA PRO A 134 -0.61 1.35 -13.10
C PRO A 134 -2.09 1.01 -12.90
N SER A 135 -2.74 1.76 -12.02
CA SER A 135 -4.19 1.75 -11.89
C SER A 135 -4.83 2.56 -13.02
N LEU A 136 -6.00 2.13 -13.48
CA LEU A 136 -6.76 2.84 -14.51
C LEU A 136 -7.24 4.19 -13.98
N LEU A 137 -7.10 5.22 -14.81
CA LEU A 137 -7.69 6.54 -14.65
C LEU A 137 -8.59 6.81 -15.86
N THR A 138 -9.85 7.14 -15.59
CA THR A 138 -10.84 7.51 -16.61
C THR A 138 -11.01 9.03 -16.61
N HIS A 139 -11.33 9.61 -17.76
CA HIS A 139 -11.51 11.07 -17.92
C HIS A 139 -12.72 11.64 -17.17
N ASN A 140 -13.62 10.77 -16.69
CA ASN A 140 -14.79 11.17 -15.91
C ASN A 140 -14.52 11.24 -14.40
N GLU A 141 -13.37 10.76 -13.93
CA GLU A 141 -13.02 10.71 -12.51
C GLU A 141 -12.06 11.85 -12.15
N ASN A 142 -12.31 12.52 -11.02
CA ASN A 142 -11.39 13.53 -10.50
C ASN A 142 -10.05 12.90 -10.12
N LEU A 143 -8.96 13.41 -10.72
CA LEU A 143 -7.60 12.93 -10.47
C LEU A 143 -7.24 12.94 -8.98
N ASN A 144 -7.58 13.99 -8.24
CA ASN A 144 -7.26 14.10 -6.81
C ASN A 144 -7.94 13.01 -5.97
N THR A 145 -9.22 12.75 -6.20
CA THR A 145 -9.96 11.68 -5.52
C THR A 145 -9.31 10.33 -5.81
N LYS A 146 -8.90 10.08 -7.06
CA LYS A 146 -8.26 8.83 -7.43
C LYS A 146 -6.88 8.67 -6.81
N VAL A 147 -6.12 9.75 -6.74
CA VAL A 147 -4.80 9.78 -6.09
C VAL A 147 -4.94 9.49 -4.60
N ASP A 148 -5.92 10.07 -3.93
CA ASP A 148 -6.18 9.82 -2.51
C ASP A 148 -6.71 8.40 -2.24
N GLU A 149 -7.49 7.85 -3.17
CA GLU A 149 -7.86 6.44 -3.19
C GLU A 149 -6.62 5.55 -3.25
N VAL A 150 -5.71 5.80 -4.19
CA VAL A 150 -4.48 5.00 -4.34
C VAL A 150 -3.59 5.16 -3.11
N LYS A 151 -3.43 6.36 -2.56
CA LYS A 151 -2.64 6.62 -1.34
C LYS A 151 -3.21 5.91 -0.12
N SER A 152 -4.53 5.80 -0.03
CA SER A 152 -5.23 5.16 1.09
C SER A 152 -5.42 3.65 0.87
N THR A 153 -5.12 3.15 -0.32
CA THR A 153 -5.22 1.74 -0.66
C THR A 153 -3.97 0.98 -0.25
N ILE A 154 -4.19 -0.09 0.48
CA ILE A 154 -3.18 -1.04 0.90
C ILE A 154 -3.33 -2.31 0.09
N LYS A 155 -2.19 -2.87 -0.36
CA LYS A 155 -2.13 -4.17 -1.02
C LYS A 155 -1.60 -5.25 -0.08
N PHE A 156 -2.43 -6.24 0.19
CA PHE A 156 -2.02 -7.52 0.76
C PHE A 156 -1.62 -8.45 -0.39
N GLN A 157 -0.33 -8.71 -0.55
CA GLN A 157 0.15 -9.64 -1.56
C GLN A 157 0.99 -10.74 -0.92
N MET A 158 0.51 -11.97 -1.01
CA MET A 158 1.29 -13.12 -0.60
C MET A 158 2.34 -13.45 -1.65
N LYS A 159 3.61 -13.36 -1.25
CA LYS A 159 4.76 -13.74 -2.09
C LYS A 159 5.13 -15.21 -1.80
N LYS A 160 6.39 -15.44 -1.40
CA LYS A 160 6.91 -16.77 -1.02
C LYS A 160 7.02 -16.95 0.49
N VAL A 161 6.83 -15.89 1.27
CA VAL A 161 7.05 -15.87 2.72
C VAL A 161 5.70 -15.88 3.43
N LEU A 162 5.64 -16.55 4.58
CA LEU A 162 4.46 -16.68 5.44
C LEU A 162 4.22 -15.46 6.34
N CYS A 163 5.20 -14.57 6.42
CA CYS A 163 5.10 -13.32 7.15
C CYS A 163 4.79 -12.17 6.16
N LEU A 164 3.76 -11.40 6.48
CA LEU A 164 3.33 -10.24 5.71
C LEU A 164 3.49 -9.01 6.60
N ALA A 165 3.97 -7.91 6.03
CA ALA A 165 4.09 -6.63 6.73
C ALA A 165 3.44 -5.55 5.87
N VAL A 166 2.59 -4.76 6.50
CA VAL A 166 1.75 -3.77 5.84
C VAL A 166 1.66 -2.52 6.70
N ALA A 167 1.84 -1.34 6.09
CA ALA A 167 1.68 -0.07 6.81
C ALA A 167 0.21 0.30 6.91
N VAL A 168 -0.31 0.39 8.13
CA VAL A 168 -1.73 0.65 8.44
C VAL A 168 -1.99 2.07 8.95
N GLY A 169 -0.93 2.83 9.24
CA GLY A 169 -1.05 4.19 9.75
C GLY A 169 0.30 4.86 9.97
N HIS A 170 0.27 6.01 10.63
CA HIS A 170 1.44 6.74 11.09
C HIS A 170 1.20 7.31 12.50
N VAL A 171 2.27 7.62 13.23
CA VAL A 171 2.20 7.95 14.67
C VAL A 171 1.42 9.25 14.97
N LYS A 172 1.28 10.16 14.01
CA LYS A 172 0.49 11.40 14.19
C LYS A 172 -1.02 11.22 14.07
N MET A 173 -1.51 10.03 13.69
CA MET A 173 -2.95 9.76 13.65
C MET A 173 -3.52 9.65 15.06
N THR A 174 -4.82 9.93 15.19
CA THR A 174 -5.54 9.65 16.44
C THR A 174 -5.62 8.14 16.68
N GLU A 175 -5.73 7.75 17.95
CA GLU A 175 -5.83 6.34 18.34
C GLU A 175 -7.04 5.66 17.68
N GLU A 176 -8.18 6.35 17.61
CA GLU A 176 -9.42 5.86 17.01
C GLU A 176 -9.28 5.53 15.52
N GLU A 177 -8.67 6.44 14.75
CA GLU A 177 -8.42 6.23 13.31
C GLU A 177 -7.51 5.04 13.08
N LEU A 178 -6.48 4.89 13.92
CA LEU A 178 -5.50 3.83 13.78
C LEU A 178 -6.12 2.47 14.12
N VAL A 179 -6.91 2.38 15.21
CA VAL A 179 -7.67 1.18 15.58
C VAL A 179 -8.64 0.79 14.48
N TYR A 180 -9.37 1.75 13.89
CA TYR A 180 -10.29 1.48 12.79
C TYR A 180 -9.56 0.90 11.57
N ASN A 181 -8.43 1.49 11.18
CA ASN A 181 -7.61 1.02 10.07
C ASN A 181 -7.05 -0.38 10.32
N ILE A 182 -6.56 -0.67 11.52
CA ILE A 182 -6.09 -2.01 11.89
C ILE A 182 -7.22 -3.03 11.82
N HIS A 183 -8.38 -2.70 12.38
CA HIS A 183 -9.52 -3.59 12.39
C HIS A 183 -10.00 -3.92 10.97
N LEU A 184 -10.08 -2.92 10.09
CA LEU A 184 -10.42 -3.11 8.68
C LEU A 184 -9.38 -3.99 7.95
N ALA A 185 -8.09 -3.71 8.18
CA ALA A 185 -6.98 -4.44 7.60
C ALA A 185 -6.97 -5.93 8.01
N VAL A 186 -7.16 -6.22 9.30
CA VAL A 186 -7.19 -7.58 9.84
C VAL A 186 -8.39 -8.36 9.30
N ASN A 187 -9.58 -7.76 9.30
CA ASN A 187 -10.78 -8.45 8.81
C ASN A 187 -10.71 -8.74 7.32
N PHE A 188 -10.22 -7.79 6.53
CA PHE A 188 -10.02 -8.00 5.09
C PHE A 188 -8.96 -9.08 4.82
N LEU A 189 -7.87 -9.12 5.59
CA LEU A 189 -6.88 -10.18 5.42
C LEU A 189 -7.45 -11.56 5.75
N VAL A 190 -8.22 -11.66 6.85
CA VAL A 190 -8.82 -12.92 7.27
C VAL A 190 -9.79 -13.45 6.24
N SER A 191 -10.58 -12.60 5.57
CA SER A 191 -11.52 -13.02 4.52
C SER A 191 -10.84 -13.56 3.26
N LEU A 192 -9.57 -13.20 3.01
CA LEU A 192 -8.77 -13.73 1.91
C LEU A 192 -8.21 -15.14 2.20
N LEU A 193 -8.22 -15.59 3.45
CA LEU A 193 -7.66 -16.88 3.86
C LEU A 193 -8.74 -17.98 3.81
N LYS A 194 -8.43 -19.10 3.14
CA LYS A 194 -9.36 -20.24 2.99
C LYS A 194 -9.93 -20.77 4.33
N LYS A 195 -9.13 -20.73 5.41
CA LYS A 195 -9.53 -21.17 6.76
C LYS A 195 -9.67 -20.00 7.75
N ASN A 196 -9.80 -18.76 7.26
CA ASN A 196 -9.95 -17.56 8.07
C ASN A 196 -8.89 -17.49 9.20
N TRP A 197 -9.34 -17.34 10.45
CA TRP A 197 -8.50 -17.25 11.65
C TRP A 197 -7.64 -18.47 11.94
N GLN A 198 -8.00 -19.67 11.45
CA GLN A 198 -7.18 -20.87 11.69
C GLN A 198 -5.83 -20.81 10.98
N ASN A 199 -5.71 -19.99 9.92
CA ASN A 199 -4.44 -19.77 9.23
C ASN A 199 -3.62 -18.62 9.84
N VAL A 200 -4.16 -17.89 10.80
CA VAL A 200 -3.42 -16.82 11.50
C VAL A 200 -2.74 -17.43 12.74
N ARG A 201 -1.42 -17.32 12.80
CA ARG A 201 -0.63 -17.73 13.96
C ARG A 201 -0.58 -16.64 15.01
N ALA A 202 -0.17 -15.45 14.57
CA ALA A 202 0.03 -14.29 15.42
C ALA A 202 -0.09 -13.00 14.61
N LEU A 203 -0.54 -11.95 15.28
CA LEU A 203 -0.62 -10.59 14.75
C LEU A 203 0.23 -9.68 15.63
N TYR A 204 1.07 -8.86 15.01
CA TYR A 204 1.91 -7.89 15.70
C TYR A 204 1.69 -6.50 15.11
N ILE A 205 1.71 -5.49 15.95
CA ILE A 205 1.78 -4.09 15.55
C ILE A 205 3.12 -3.54 16.00
N LYS A 206 3.78 -2.77 15.15
CA LYS A 206 4.98 -2.03 15.54
C LYS A 206 5.03 -0.68 14.83
N SER A 207 5.72 0.29 15.41
CA SER A 207 6.22 1.42 14.63
C SER A 207 7.51 1.03 13.90
N THR A 208 7.98 1.87 12.97
CA THR A 208 9.19 1.60 12.17
C THR A 208 10.41 1.23 13.03
N MET A 209 10.60 1.90 14.18
CA MET A 209 11.72 1.67 15.11
C MET A 209 11.25 1.33 16.53
N GLY A 210 9.95 1.08 16.72
CA GLY A 210 9.33 0.77 17.99
C GLY A 210 9.38 -0.71 18.33
N LYS A 211 9.09 -1.02 19.59
CA LYS A 211 8.92 -2.41 20.04
C LYS A 211 7.65 -3.00 19.42
N PRO A 212 7.67 -4.28 19.01
CA PRO A 212 6.48 -4.96 18.52
C PRO A 212 5.54 -5.31 19.67
N GLN A 213 4.27 -4.98 19.51
CA GLN A 213 3.18 -5.35 20.40
C GLN A 213 2.36 -6.47 19.77
N ARG A 214 2.05 -7.50 20.55
CA ARG A 214 1.30 -8.67 20.07
C ARG A 214 -0.18 -8.46 20.29
N LEU A 215 -0.97 -8.63 19.24
CA LEU A 215 -2.43 -8.55 19.27
C LEU A 215 -3.11 -9.92 19.37
N TYR A 216 -2.51 -10.95 18.77
CA TYR A 216 -3.02 -12.32 18.66
C TYR A 216 -1.85 -13.30 18.63
#